data_AF-W5NLC2-F1
#
_entry.id   AF-W5NLC2-F1
#
_cell.length_a   1.000
_cell.length_b   1.000
_cell.length_c   1.000
_cell.angle_alpha   90.00
_cell.angle_beta   90.00
_cell.angle_gamma   90.00
#
_symmetry.space_group_name_H-M   'P 1'
#
loop_
_entity.id
_entity.type
_entity.pdbx_description
1 polymer ?
#
loop_
_entity_poly.entity_id
_entity_poly.type
_entity_poly.pdbx_seq_one_letter_code
_entity_poly.pdbx_strand_id
1 'polypeptide(L)'
;MALDSAIRKAVKTWLRLPESTCNGLIYSSARDGGLGIIKLASLIPSIQIRRLQRMAMSSDATISALMQTKEIQEKFQKLWAQAGGDPNQTPQLSNPASLITQTEEITLPDNWNPNHKQKPEYKTPRNWRKDEYESWTKLPVQGVGISNFKDDPDSNSWLSHHTGFKERHFIAALQLRANVYPTRESLNRGQRGLPTLCRKCHKATETCSHILGQCPSVQNVRIKRHNKICDILADEAKKNKWEIGKEPHFRLKDTNELRKPDLIFSKDREAIVIDVTI
;
A
#
# COMPACT_ATOMS: atom_id res chain seq x y z
N MET A 1 -22.43 -3.78 6.33
CA MET A 1 -22.09 -2.39 6.73
C MET A 1 -21.89 -2.22 8.23
N ALA A 2 -22.83 -2.64 9.09
CA ALA A 2 -22.70 -2.50 10.54
C ALA A 2 -21.46 -3.20 11.12
N LEU A 3 -21.18 -4.44 10.68
CA LEU A 3 -20.04 -5.21 11.17
C LEU A 3 -18.68 -4.62 10.72
N ASP A 4 -18.54 -4.22 9.46
CA ASP A 4 -17.33 -3.53 8.99
C ASP A 4 -17.09 -2.22 9.78
N SER A 5 -18.16 -1.53 10.16
CA SER A 5 -18.07 -0.34 11.01
C SER A 5 -17.54 -0.67 12.40
N ALA A 6 -18.05 -1.75 13.02
CA ALA A 6 -17.56 -2.24 14.31
C ALA A 6 -16.07 -2.64 14.24
N ILE A 7 -15.67 -3.34 13.17
CA ILE A 7 -14.27 -3.71 12.93
C ILE A 7 -13.39 -2.46 12.84
N ARG A 8 -13.75 -1.48 12.00
CA ARG A 8 -12.97 -0.23 11.88
C ARG A 8 -12.85 0.49 13.23
N LYS A 9 -13.95 0.60 13.98
CA LYS A 9 -13.95 1.26 15.28
C LYS A 9 -13.03 0.54 16.28
N ALA A 10 -13.08 -0.79 16.31
CA ALA A 10 -12.20 -1.59 17.15
C ALA A 10 -10.72 -1.40 16.76
N VAL A 11 -10.39 -1.51 15.47
CA VAL A 11 -9.02 -1.31 14.95
C VAL A 11 -8.50 0.08 15.28
N LYS A 12 -9.29 1.13 15.03
CA LYS A 12 -8.90 2.51 15.37
C LYS A 12 -8.69 2.69 16.86
N THR A 13 -9.51 2.06 17.70
CA THR A 13 -9.38 2.11 19.17
C THR A 13 -8.08 1.43 19.62
N TRP A 14 -7.78 0.22 19.15
CA TRP A 14 -6.58 -0.53 19.52
C TRP A 14 -5.30 0.21 19.10
N LEU A 15 -5.31 0.77 17.89
CA LEU A 15 -4.17 1.48 17.31
C LEU A 15 -4.11 2.96 17.70
N ARG A 16 -5.01 3.42 18.57
CA ARG A 16 -5.11 4.83 19.01
C ARG A 16 -5.15 5.81 17.82
N LEU A 17 -5.86 5.44 16.77
CA LEU A 17 -6.07 6.25 15.58
C LEU A 17 -7.31 7.13 15.77
N PRO A 18 -7.31 8.39 15.33
CA PRO A 18 -8.50 9.23 15.34
C PRO A 18 -9.66 8.60 14.56
N GLU A 19 -10.90 8.86 14.96
CA GLU A 19 -12.08 8.34 14.24
C GLU A 19 -12.15 8.87 12.79
N SER A 20 -11.55 10.02 12.52
CA SER A 20 -11.43 10.61 11.17
C SER A 20 -10.42 9.89 10.27
N THR A 21 -9.69 8.88 10.76
CA THR A 21 -8.71 8.12 9.96
C THR A 21 -9.41 7.41 8.80
N CYS A 22 -8.83 7.55 7.61
CA CYS A 22 -9.36 7.01 6.36
C CYS A 22 -9.41 5.48 6.37
N ASN A 23 -10.36 4.93 5.61
CA ASN A 23 -10.52 3.49 5.44
C ASN A 23 -9.36 2.88 4.62
N GLY A 24 -8.73 3.68 3.77
CA GLY A 24 -7.58 3.28 2.96
C GLY A 24 -6.44 2.71 3.78
N LEU A 25 -6.08 3.35 4.90
CA LEU A 25 -5.06 2.82 5.81
C LEU A 25 -5.45 1.44 6.35
N ILE A 26 -6.73 1.19 6.63
CA ILE A 26 -7.20 -0.03 7.28
C ILE A 26 -7.28 -1.19 6.26
N TYR A 27 -7.86 -0.93 5.08
CA TYR A 27 -8.25 -1.99 4.14
C TYR A 27 -7.28 -2.22 3.00
N SER A 28 -6.51 -1.22 2.57
CA SER A 28 -5.50 -1.36 1.51
C SER A 28 -4.49 -2.44 1.87
N SER A 29 -3.88 -3.06 0.87
CA SER A 29 -2.90 -4.12 1.09
C SER A 29 -1.68 -3.59 1.88
N ALA A 30 -1.01 -4.47 2.62
CA ALA A 30 0.27 -4.11 3.26
C ALA A 30 1.30 -3.67 2.23
N ARG A 31 1.28 -4.26 1.03
CA ARG A 31 2.19 -3.91 -0.04
C ARG A 31 1.99 -2.50 -0.60
N ASP A 32 0.77 -1.97 -0.49
CA ASP A 32 0.41 -0.61 -0.88
C ASP A 32 0.37 0.35 0.34
N GLY A 33 0.94 -0.08 1.47
CA GLY A 33 1.10 0.74 2.67
C GLY A 33 -0.09 0.76 3.64
N GLY A 34 -1.12 -0.08 3.46
CA GLY A 34 -2.23 -0.26 4.39
C GLY A 34 -2.04 -1.40 5.40
N LEU A 35 -3.01 -1.64 6.27
CA LEU A 35 -2.99 -2.73 7.27
C LEU A 35 -3.50 -4.07 6.71
N GLY A 36 -4.12 -4.08 5.53
CA GLY A 36 -4.63 -5.30 4.90
C GLY A 36 -5.84 -5.94 5.58
N ILE A 37 -6.50 -5.25 6.50
CA ILE A 37 -7.67 -5.76 7.22
C ILE A 37 -8.76 -6.12 6.23
N ILE A 38 -9.50 -7.19 6.55
CA ILE A 38 -10.56 -7.70 5.69
C ILE A 38 -11.80 -6.80 5.76
N LYS A 39 -12.31 -6.41 4.59
CA LYS A 39 -13.64 -5.80 4.44
C LYS A 39 -14.65 -6.91 4.13
N LEU A 40 -15.45 -7.30 5.13
CA LEU A 40 -16.38 -8.42 5.04
C LEU A 40 -17.46 -8.19 3.99
N ALA A 41 -17.98 -6.95 3.88
CA ALA A 41 -18.94 -6.58 2.86
C ALA A 41 -18.45 -6.84 1.43
N SER A 42 -17.14 -6.79 1.19
CA SER A 42 -16.55 -7.06 -0.13
C SER A 42 -16.04 -8.50 -0.25
N LEU A 43 -15.50 -9.08 0.83
CA LEU A 43 -14.94 -10.43 0.81
C LEU A 43 -16.02 -11.52 0.72
N ILE A 44 -17.12 -11.41 1.48
CA ILE A 44 -18.14 -12.47 1.56
C ILE A 44 -18.78 -12.72 0.19
N PRO A 45 -19.26 -11.70 -0.56
CA PRO A 45 -19.76 -11.91 -1.92
C PRO A 45 -18.69 -12.53 -2.84
N SER A 46 -17.43 -12.06 -2.76
CA SER A 46 -16.31 -12.59 -3.54
C SER A 46 -16.07 -14.09 -3.28
N ILE A 47 -16.18 -14.55 -2.03
CA ILE A 47 -16.06 -15.97 -1.67
C ILE A 47 -17.23 -16.77 -2.25
N GLN A 48 -18.46 -16.26 -2.16
CA GLN A 48 -19.64 -16.94 -2.70
C GLN A 48 -19.58 -17.06 -4.23
N ILE A 49 -19.18 -16.00 -4.93
CA ILE A 49 -18.93 -15.98 -6.38
C ILE A 49 -17.92 -17.07 -6.75
N ARG A 50 -16.77 -17.10 -6.06
CA ARG A 50 -15.75 -18.13 -6.31
C ARG A 50 -16.28 -19.55 -6.11
N ARG A 51 -17.15 -19.77 -5.11
CA ARG A 51 -17.78 -21.07 -4.90
C ARG A 51 -18.70 -21.43 -6.07
N LEU A 52 -19.53 -20.49 -6.54
CA LEU A 52 -20.42 -20.72 -7.68
C LEU A 52 -19.64 -21.00 -8.97
N GLN A 53 -18.56 -20.26 -9.22
CA GLN A 53 -17.68 -20.52 -10.37
C GLN A 53 -17.04 -21.91 -10.30
N ARG A 54 -16.63 -22.36 -9.11
CA ARG A 54 -16.10 -23.73 -8.90
C ARG A 54 -17.16 -24.80 -9.13
N MET A 55 -18.39 -24.57 -8.67
CA MET A 55 -19.49 -25.50 -8.89
C MET A 55 -19.86 -25.59 -10.38
N ALA A 56 -19.82 -24.48 -11.10
CA ALA A 56 -20.05 -24.44 -12.55
C ALA A 56 -18.97 -25.19 -13.36
N MET A 57 -17.77 -25.33 -12.80
CA MET A 57 -16.68 -26.14 -13.39
C MET A 57 -16.64 -27.59 -12.89
N SER A 58 -17.66 -28.04 -12.14
CA SER A 58 -17.70 -29.40 -11.62
C SER A 58 -17.89 -30.42 -12.74
N SER A 59 -17.24 -31.58 -12.66
CA SER A 59 -17.45 -32.69 -13.59
C SER A 59 -18.77 -33.43 -13.38
N ASP A 60 -19.45 -33.16 -12.27
CA ASP A 60 -20.74 -33.74 -11.92
C ASP A 60 -21.87 -33.12 -12.76
N ALA A 61 -22.58 -33.96 -13.53
CA ALA A 61 -23.63 -33.53 -14.44
C ALA A 61 -24.82 -32.87 -13.72
N THR A 62 -25.17 -33.33 -12.52
CA THR A 62 -26.28 -32.77 -11.73
C THR A 62 -25.92 -31.38 -11.22
N ILE A 63 -24.69 -31.19 -10.72
CA ILE A 63 -24.21 -29.87 -10.27
C ILE A 63 -24.12 -28.91 -11.46
N SER A 64 -23.60 -29.36 -12.60
CA SER A 64 -23.52 -28.54 -13.81
C SER A 64 -24.90 -28.11 -14.32
N ALA A 65 -25.86 -29.03 -14.36
CA ALA A 65 -27.25 -28.72 -14.73
C ALA A 65 -27.91 -27.75 -13.74
N LEU A 66 -27.65 -27.91 -12.43
CA LEU A 66 -28.15 -26.99 -11.40
C LEU A 66 -27.59 -25.58 -11.59
N MET A 67 -26.31 -25.42 -11.95
CA MET A 67 -25.72 -24.09 -12.17
C MET A 67 -26.34 -23.34 -13.37
N GLN A 68 -27.01 -24.05 -14.28
CA GLN A 68 -27.71 -23.46 -15.42
C GLN A 68 -29.10 -22.89 -15.06
N THR A 69 -29.61 -23.13 -13.85
CA THR A 69 -30.95 -22.65 -13.47
C THR A 69 -30.98 -21.14 -13.28
N LYS A 70 -32.13 -20.53 -13.60
CA LYS A 70 -32.34 -19.08 -13.57
C LYS A 70 -32.07 -18.49 -12.19
N GLU A 71 -32.45 -19.18 -11.13
CA GLU A 71 -32.29 -18.74 -9.74
C GLU A 71 -30.81 -18.56 -9.39
N ILE A 72 -29.94 -19.46 -9.85
CA ILE A 72 -28.51 -19.41 -9.58
C ILE A 72 -27.83 -18.32 -10.40
N GLN A 73 -28.24 -18.14 -11.66
CA GLN A 73 -27.74 -17.05 -12.51
C GLN A 73 -28.08 -15.68 -11.92
N GLU A 74 -29.34 -15.47 -11.51
CA GLU A 74 -29.77 -14.23 -10.85
C GLU A 74 -29.03 -13.99 -9.53
N LYS A 75 -28.83 -15.06 -8.73
CA LYS A 75 -28.05 -14.98 -7.50
C LYS A 75 -26.59 -14.60 -7.78
N PHE A 76 -26.00 -15.18 -8.81
CA PHE A 76 -24.62 -14.89 -9.22
C PHE A 76 -24.47 -13.42 -9.64
N GLN A 77 -25.37 -12.91 -10.48
CA GLN A 77 -25.40 -11.51 -10.91
C GLN A 77 -25.55 -10.54 -9.72
N LYS A 78 -26.48 -10.84 -8.79
CA LYS A 78 -26.66 -10.04 -7.56
C LYS A 78 -25.38 -10.01 -6.72
N LEU A 79 -24.73 -11.16 -6.54
CA LEU A 79 -23.47 -11.24 -5.79
C LEU A 79 -22.33 -10.50 -6.51
N TRP A 80 -22.25 -10.61 -7.83
CA TRP A 80 -21.25 -9.93 -8.66
C TRP A 80 -21.33 -8.41 -8.49
N ALA A 81 -22.54 -7.86 -8.59
CA ALA A 81 -22.80 -6.44 -8.34
C ALA A 81 -22.47 -6.05 -6.89
N GLN A 82 -22.83 -6.88 -5.89
CA GLN A 82 -22.50 -6.62 -4.48
C GLN A 82 -20.99 -6.62 -4.21
N ALA A 83 -20.22 -7.44 -4.92
CA ALA A 83 -18.76 -7.45 -4.86
C ALA A 83 -18.11 -6.23 -5.56
N GLY A 84 -18.92 -5.37 -6.18
CA GLY A 84 -18.49 -4.17 -6.90
C GLY A 84 -18.13 -4.40 -8.36
N GLY A 85 -18.39 -5.59 -8.91
CA GLY A 85 -18.19 -5.88 -10.33
C GLY A 85 -19.23 -5.19 -11.21
N ASP A 86 -18.86 -4.88 -12.45
CA ASP A 86 -19.77 -4.33 -13.45
C ASP A 86 -20.79 -5.40 -13.86
N PRO A 87 -22.11 -5.16 -13.74
CA PRO A 87 -23.15 -6.07 -14.20
C PRO A 87 -22.99 -6.48 -15.67
N ASN A 88 -22.48 -5.59 -16.52
CA ASN A 88 -22.29 -5.85 -17.96
C ASN A 88 -21.12 -6.79 -18.26
N GLN A 89 -20.20 -6.96 -17.30
CA GLN A 89 -19.02 -7.83 -17.43
C GLN A 89 -19.18 -9.14 -16.65
N THR A 90 -20.41 -9.46 -16.22
CA THR A 90 -20.67 -10.66 -15.42
C THR A 90 -20.38 -11.92 -16.24
N PRO A 91 -19.52 -12.84 -15.73
CA PRO A 91 -19.28 -14.13 -16.38
C PRO A 91 -20.53 -14.99 -16.53
N GLN A 92 -20.59 -15.80 -17.58
CA GLN A 92 -21.68 -16.73 -17.83
C GLN A 92 -21.36 -18.08 -17.16
N LEU A 93 -22.09 -18.46 -16.11
CA LEU A 93 -21.85 -19.76 -15.45
C LEU A 93 -22.07 -20.96 -16.37
N SER A 94 -22.80 -20.78 -17.47
CA SER A 94 -23.02 -21.80 -18.51
C SER A 94 -21.80 -22.06 -19.39
N ASN A 95 -20.83 -21.13 -19.44
CA ASN A 95 -19.64 -21.22 -20.28
C ASN A 95 -18.37 -21.21 -19.40
N PRO A 96 -17.70 -22.38 -19.21
CA PRO A 96 -16.48 -22.49 -18.40
C PRO A 96 -15.37 -21.53 -18.80
N ALA A 97 -15.18 -21.28 -20.11
CA ALA A 97 -14.16 -20.36 -20.61
C ALA A 97 -14.43 -18.90 -20.20
N SER A 98 -15.68 -18.55 -19.92
CA SER A 98 -16.03 -17.19 -19.47
C SER A 98 -15.67 -16.93 -18.01
N LEU A 99 -15.47 -17.99 -17.20
CA LEU A 99 -15.26 -17.93 -15.75
C LEU A 99 -13.80 -17.78 -15.33
N ILE A 100 -12.86 -18.12 -16.22
CA ILE A 100 -11.42 -18.16 -15.96
C ILE A 100 -10.78 -16.92 -16.60
N THR A 101 -9.75 -16.37 -15.97
CA THR A 101 -8.86 -15.38 -16.60
C THR A 101 -8.05 -16.10 -17.67
N GLN A 102 -8.14 -15.64 -18.94
CA GLN A 102 -7.29 -16.18 -20.00
C GLN A 102 -5.85 -15.77 -19.71
N THR A 103 -5.02 -16.72 -19.26
CA THR A 103 -3.57 -16.59 -19.36
C THR A 103 -3.19 -16.84 -20.82
N GLU A 104 -2.39 -15.96 -21.40
CA GLU A 104 -1.81 -16.17 -22.74
C GLU A 104 -1.24 -17.59 -22.83
N GLU A 105 -1.54 -18.30 -23.92
CA GLU A 105 -0.95 -19.61 -24.18
C GLU A 105 0.56 -19.43 -24.39
N ILE A 106 1.33 -19.56 -23.32
CA ILE A 106 2.79 -19.66 -23.42
C ILE A 106 3.07 -21.03 -24.03
N THR A 107 3.67 -21.06 -25.23
CA THR A 107 4.23 -22.29 -25.79
C THR A 107 5.42 -22.71 -24.94
N LEU A 108 5.22 -23.76 -24.15
CA LEU A 108 6.23 -24.30 -23.28
C LEU A 108 7.11 -25.25 -24.09
N PRO A 109 8.45 -25.23 -23.91
CA PRO A 109 9.33 -26.20 -24.55
C PRO A 109 8.92 -27.65 -24.22
N ASP A 110 9.08 -28.57 -25.17
CA ASP A 110 8.62 -29.98 -25.06
C ASP A 110 9.11 -30.74 -23.81
N ASN A 111 10.18 -30.25 -23.18
CA ASN A 111 10.79 -30.82 -21.98
C ASN A 111 10.26 -30.22 -20.65
N TRP A 112 9.37 -29.25 -20.70
CA TRP A 112 8.78 -28.63 -19.53
C TRP A 112 7.38 -29.19 -19.28
N ASN A 113 7.26 -30.05 -18.27
CA ASN A 113 5.97 -30.56 -17.81
C ASN A 113 5.41 -29.61 -16.74
N PRO A 114 4.50 -28.67 -17.07
CA PRO A 114 3.87 -27.83 -16.05
C PRO A 114 3.22 -28.72 -15.01
N ASN A 115 3.55 -28.46 -13.75
CA ASN A 115 2.98 -29.15 -12.59
C ASN A 115 1.44 -29.23 -12.75
N HIS A 116 0.92 -30.45 -12.95
CA HIS A 116 -0.43 -30.80 -13.46
C HIS A 116 -1.63 -30.37 -12.58
N LYS A 117 -1.44 -29.42 -11.65
CA LYS A 117 -2.47 -28.91 -10.73
C LYS A 117 -2.45 -27.38 -10.62
N GLN A 118 -2.24 -26.67 -11.72
CA GLN A 118 -2.55 -25.24 -11.72
C GLN A 118 -4.06 -25.09 -11.51
N LYS A 119 -4.45 -24.55 -10.35
CA LYS A 119 -5.86 -24.26 -10.06
C LYS A 119 -6.31 -23.17 -11.04
N PRO A 120 -7.48 -23.30 -11.68
CA PRO A 120 -7.98 -22.29 -12.59
C PRO A 120 -8.08 -20.94 -11.85
N GLU A 121 -7.53 -19.89 -12.46
CA GLU A 121 -7.65 -18.54 -11.94
C GLU A 121 -9.02 -17.98 -12.32
N TYR A 122 -9.93 -17.95 -11.35
CA TYR A 122 -11.29 -17.45 -11.56
C TYR A 122 -11.33 -15.93 -11.70
N LYS A 123 -12.13 -15.43 -12.63
CA LYS A 123 -12.40 -14.01 -12.77
C LYS A 123 -12.96 -13.45 -11.46
N THR A 124 -12.27 -12.45 -10.93
CA THR A 124 -12.74 -11.71 -9.76
C THR A 124 -13.56 -10.49 -10.18
N PRO A 125 -14.69 -10.19 -9.51
CA PRO A 125 -15.55 -9.07 -9.88
C PRO A 125 -14.82 -7.73 -9.88
N ARG A 126 -14.01 -7.52 -8.83
CA ARG A 126 -13.27 -6.28 -8.62
C ARG A 126 -12.20 -6.48 -7.56
N ASN A 127 -11.08 -5.79 -7.69
CA ASN A 127 -10.06 -5.73 -6.65
C ASN A 127 -10.38 -4.60 -5.66
N TRP A 128 -11.28 -4.87 -4.72
CA TRP A 128 -11.72 -3.89 -3.72
C TRP A 128 -10.58 -3.31 -2.87
N ARG A 129 -9.46 -4.03 -2.69
CA ARG A 129 -8.30 -3.49 -1.96
C ARG A 129 -7.59 -2.40 -2.75
N LYS A 130 -7.46 -2.61 -4.07
CA LYS A 130 -6.93 -1.60 -4.98
C LYS A 130 -7.82 -0.37 -5.01
N ASP A 131 -9.14 -0.55 -4.97
CA ASP A 131 -10.07 0.59 -4.89
C ASP A 131 -9.94 1.38 -3.58
N GLU A 132 -9.76 0.71 -2.45
CA GLU A 132 -9.54 1.38 -1.15
C GLU A 132 -8.23 2.18 -1.18
N TYR A 133 -7.19 1.65 -1.82
CA TYR A 133 -5.93 2.37 -2.04
C TYR A 133 -6.11 3.58 -2.97
N GLU A 134 -6.78 3.42 -4.10
CA GLU A 134 -7.07 4.51 -5.03
C GLU A 134 -7.99 5.58 -4.42
N SER A 135 -8.93 5.17 -3.56
CA SER A 135 -9.75 6.10 -2.79
C SER A 135 -8.91 6.84 -1.75
N TRP A 136 -7.90 6.20 -1.17
CA TRP A 136 -6.99 6.81 -0.21
C TRP A 136 -6.14 7.89 -0.87
N THR A 137 -5.51 7.59 -2.01
CA THR A 137 -4.63 8.54 -2.72
C THR A 137 -5.36 9.80 -3.19
N LYS A 138 -6.67 9.71 -3.44
CA LYS A 138 -7.53 10.85 -3.81
C LYS A 138 -7.87 11.78 -2.65
N LEU A 139 -7.58 11.39 -1.40
CA LEU A 139 -7.88 12.25 -0.24
C LEU A 139 -6.91 13.44 -0.18
N PRO A 140 -7.40 14.68 -0.06
CA PRO A 140 -6.57 15.89 -0.19
C PRO A 140 -5.51 16.05 0.91
N VAL A 141 -5.72 15.39 2.07
CA VAL A 141 -4.79 15.48 3.20
C VAL A 141 -4.25 14.10 3.57
N GLN A 142 -5.12 13.14 3.87
CA GLN A 142 -4.69 11.79 4.25
C GLN A 142 -4.10 10.98 3.10
N GLY A 143 -4.34 11.38 1.84
CA GLY A 143 -3.82 10.71 0.64
C GLY A 143 -2.48 11.26 0.15
N VAL A 144 -2.01 12.38 0.71
CA VAL A 144 -0.76 13.03 0.28
C VAL A 144 0.43 12.13 0.58
N GLY A 145 1.21 11.80 -0.45
CA GLY A 145 2.42 10.98 -0.36
C GLY A 145 2.18 9.47 -0.36
N ILE A 146 0.92 9.01 -0.35
CA ILE A 146 0.59 7.59 -0.32
C ILE A 146 1.03 6.85 -1.58
N SER A 147 1.05 7.56 -2.73
CA SER A 147 1.56 7.03 -4.00
C SER A 147 2.97 6.45 -3.93
N ASN A 148 3.80 6.96 -3.01
CA ASN A 148 5.18 6.54 -2.85
C ASN A 148 5.31 5.17 -2.19
N PHE A 149 4.24 4.66 -1.56
CA PHE A 149 4.23 3.35 -0.91
C PHE A 149 3.54 2.27 -1.74
N LYS A 150 3.22 2.55 -3.01
CA LYS A 150 2.55 1.59 -3.90
C LYS A 150 3.52 0.47 -4.30
N ASP A 151 3.09 -0.77 -4.14
CA ASP A 151 3.87 -1.95 -4.55
C ASP A 151 5.33 -1.91 -4.05
N ASP A 152 5.54 -1.42 -2.83
CA ASP A 152 6.87 -1.27 -2.21
C ASP A 152 6.95 -2.16 -0.96
N PRO A 153 7.35 -3.44 -1.09
CA PRO A 153 7.44 -4.37 0.03
C PRO A 153 8.43 -3.94 1.10
N ASP A 154 9.52 -3.27 0.72
CA ASP A 154 10.62 -2.94 1.62
C ASP A 154 10.22 -1.81 2.57
N SER A 155 9.70 -0.70 2.02
CA SER A 155 9.20 0.42 2.82
C SER A 155 7.95 0.10 3.65
N ASN A 156 7.26 -0.99 3.29
CA ASN A 156 6.04 -1.42 3.95
C ASN A 156 6.19 -2.66 4.84
N SER A 157 7.39 -3.27 4.86
CA SER A 157 7.68 -4.50 5.58
C SER A 157 7.26 -4.46 7.06
N TRP A 158 7.44 -3.31 7.71
CA TRP A 158 7.10 -3.06 9.12
C TRP A 158 5.61 -3.17 9.45
N LEU A 159 4.72 -3.09 8.45
CA LEU A 159 3.26 -3.27 8.63
C LEU A 159 2.89 -4.73 8.88
N SER A 160 3.64 -5.65 8.27
CA SER A 160 3.42 -7.10 8.43
C SER A 160 4.32 -7.68 9.51
N HIS A 161 5.56 -7.20 9.61
CA HIS A 161 6.59 -7.68 10.52
C HIS A 161 7.07 -6.54 11.43
N HIS A 162 6.50 -6.46 12.63
CA HIS A 162 6.74 -5.39 13.61
C HIS A 162 8.09 -5.51 14.35
N THR A 163 9.02 -6.33 13.86
CA THR A 163 10.27 -6.65 14.57
C THR A 163 11.12 -5.39 14.75
N GLY A 164 11.48 -5.07 16.00
CA GLY A 164 12.29 -3.89 16.32
C GLY A 164 11.50 -2.58 16.50
N PHE A 165 10.19 -2.57 16.28
CA PHE A 165 9.33 -1.41 16.53
C PHE A 165 8.69 -1.49 17.92
N LYS A 166 8.98 -0.52 18.79
CA LYS A 166 8.16 -0.32 20.00
C LYS A 166 6.74 0.04 19.58
N GLU A 167 5.75 -0.43 20.32
CA GLU A 167 4.31 -0.28 20.00
C GLU A 167 3.93 1.18 19.81
N ARG A 168 4.46 2.08 20.65
CA ARG A 168 4.22 3.53 20.54
C ARG A 168 4.78 4.11 19.22
N HIS A 169 5.90 3.60 18.73
CA HIS A 169 6.49 4.06 17.47
C HIS A 169 5.70 3.50 16.29
N PHE A 170 5.16 2.29 16.41
CA PHE A 170 4.31 1.69 15.39
C PHE A 170 3.02 2.52 15.22
N ILE A 171 2.36 2.85 16.33
CA ILE A 171 1.20 3.74 16.34
C ILE A 171 1.54 5.10 15.73
N ALA A 172 2.65 5.72 16.15
CA ALA A 172 3.08 7.00 15.60
C ALA A 172 3.37 6.93 14.09
N ALA A 173 3.99 5.84 13.61
CA ALA A 173 4.26 5.63 12.20
C ALA A 173 2.97 5.49 11.38
N LEU A 174 1.97 4.77 11.87
CA LEU A 174 0.64 4.68 11.24
C LEU A 174 -0.04 6.05 11.19
N GLN A 175 0.02 6.81 12.30
CA GLN A 175 -0.55 8.15 12.37
C GLN A 175 0.14 9.11 11.39
N LEU A 176 1.47 9.05 11.27
CA LEU A 176 2.23 9.82 10.29
C LEU A 176 1.85 9.41 8.86
N ARG A 177 1.76 8.10 8.60
CA ARG A 177 1.40 7.56 7.28
C ARG A 177 0.04 8.03 6.79
N ALA A 178 -0.97 8.05 7.66
CA ALA A 178 -2.29 8.56 7.30
C ALA A 178 -2.45 10.08 7.45
N ASN A 179 -1.37 10.83 7.74
CA ASN A 179 -1.43 12.26 8.07
C ASN A 179 -2.48 12.60 9.15
N VAL A 180 -2.53 11.80 10.22
CA VAL A 180 -3.38 11.98 11.40
C VAL A 180 -2.59 12.10 12.71
N TYR A 181 -1.26 12.25 12.61
CA TYR A 181 -0.41 12.57 13.75
C TYR A 181 -0.88 13.90 14.39
N PRO A 182 -0.85 14.07 15.73
CA PRO A 182 -1.52 15.16 16.45
C PRO A 182 -0.86 16.55 16.30
N THR A 183 -0.76 17.01 15.06
CA THR A 183 -0.43 18.39 14.69
C THR A 183 -1.63 19.31 14.89
N ARG A 184 -1.42 20.62 14.99
CA ARG A 184 -2.54 21.58 15.05
C ARG A 184 -3.43 21.51 13.82
N GLU A 185 -2.87 21.29 12.62
CA GLU A 185 -3.69 21.06 11.44
C GLU A 185 -4.61 19.85 11.61
N SER A 186 -4.06 18.69 12.00
CA SER A 186 -4.85 17.47 12.13
C SER A 186 -5.89 17.53 13.25
N LEU A 187 -5.56 18.16 14.39
CA LEU A 187 -6.46 18.26 15.54
C LEU A 187 -7.58 19.26 15.34
N ASN A 188 -7.34 20.32 14.56
CA ASN A 188 -8.32 21.38 14.32
C ASN A 188 -9.19 21.11 13.07
N ARG A 189 -9.06 19.95 12.41
CA ARG A 189 -9.89 19.61 11.24
C ARG A 189 -11.38 19.68 11.62
N GLY A 190 -12.16 20.39 10.83
CA GLY A 190 -13.59 20.60 11.07
C GLY A 190 -13.92 21.66 12.14
N GLN A 191 -12.91 22.29 12.75
CA GLN A 191 -13.09 23.35 13.75
C GLN A 191 -12.68 24.70 13.15
N ARG A 192 -13.47 25.74 13.41
CA ARG A 192 -13.24 27.10 12.89
C ARG A 192 -12.56 27.98 13.94
N GLY A 193 -11.65 28.85 13.51
CA GLY A 193 -11.04 29.89 14.36
C GLY A 193 -9.95 29.40 15.33
N LEU A 194 -9.53 28.14 15.26
CA LEU A 194 -8.47 27.63 16.14
C LEU A 194 -7.06 27.90 15.62
N PRO A 195 -6.05 28.02 16.50
CA PRO A 195 -4.68 28.28 16.10
C PRO A 195 -4.08 27.13 15.28
N THR A 196 -3.65 27.43 14.06
CA THR A 196 -3.03 26.45 13.13
C THR A 196 -1.52 26.56 13.05
N LEU A 197 -0.92 27.67 13.49
CA LEU A 197 0.52 27.92 13.41
C LEU A 197 1.34 26.87 14.19
N CYS A 198 2.51 26.53 13.69
CA CYS A 198 3.47 25.63 14.34
C CYS A 198 3.74 26.04 15.79
N ARG A 199 3.63 25.10 16.72
CA ARG A 199 3.88 25.28 18.16
C ARG A 199 5.32 25.67 18.48
N LYS A 200 6.26 25.46 17.55
CA LYS A 200 7.69 25.71 17.75
C LYS A 200 8.19 26.95 17.02
N CYS A 201 7.95 27.04 15.71
CA CYS A 201 8.49 28.14 14.92
C CYS A 201 7.51 29.30 14.74
N HIS A 202 6.20 29.07 14.94
CA HIS A 202 5.13 30.05 14.74
C HIS A 202 5.04 30.70 13.35
N LYS A 203 5.76 30.18 12.33
CA LYS A 203 5.87 30.80 10.99
C LYS A 203 4.95 30.22 9.92
N ALA A 204 4.51 28.97 10.07
CA ALA A 204 3.68 28.27 9.09
C ALA A 204 2.68 27.36 9.81
N THR A 205 1.67 26.90 9.09
CA THR A 205 0.70 25.91 9.59
C THR A 205 1.42 24.64 10.06
N GLU A 206 1.04 24.14 11.24
CA GLU A 206 1.60 22.92 11.81
C GLU A 206 1.07 21.68 11.08
N THR A 207 1.80 21.25 10.06
CA THR A 207 1.57 19.97 9.36
C THR A 207 2.75 19.02 9.59
N CYS A 208 2.57 17.73 9.29
CA CYS A 208 3.69 16.77 9.29
C CYS A 208 4.79 17.21 8.31
N SER A 209 4.41 17.64 7.11
CA SER A 209 5.35 18.15 6.10
C SER A 209 6.15 19.36 6.61
N HIS A 210 5.48 20.31 7.28
CA HIS A 210 6.18 21.43 7.91
C HIS A 210 7.12 20.95 9.01
N ILE A 211 6.63 20.18 9.98
CA ILE A 211 7.44 19.74 11.13
C ILE A 211 8.63 18.93 10.66
N LEU A 212 8.47 17.98 9.75
CA LEU A 212 9.53 17.08 9.33
C LEU A 212 10.48 17.74 8.32
N GLY A 213 9.95 18.42 7.30
CA GLY A 213 10.74 18.89 6.17
C GLY A 213 11.19 20.35 6.24
N GLN A 214 10.40 21.25 6.84
CA GLN A 214 10.56 22.70 6.60
C GLN A 214 10.82 23.52 7.87
N CYS A 215 10.45 23.01 9.05
CA CYS A 215 10.47 23.78 10.28
C CYS A 215 11.92 24.09 10.73
N PRO A 216 12.30 25.38 10.87
CA PRO A 216 13.65 25.76 11.30
C PRO A 216 13.99 25.23 12.69
N SER A 217 12.99 25.15 13.58
CA SER A 217 13.17 24.67 14.95
C SER A 217 13.62 23.22 15.05
N VAL A 218 13.45 22.41 13.99
CA VAL A 218 13.94 21.02 13.96
C VAL A 218 15.05 20.80 12.94
N GLN A 219 15.53 21.83 12.25
CA GLN A 219 16.52 21.72 11.17
C GLN A 219 17.77 20.95 11.64
N ASN A 220 18.33 21.33 12.79
CA ASN A 220 19.50 20.65 13.36
C ASN A 220 19.22 19.18 13.68
N VAL A 221 18.00 18.85 14.11
CA VAL A 221 17.60 17.46 14.38
C VAL A 221 17.43 16.68 13.09
N ARG A 222 16.88 17.29 12.03
CA ARG A 222 16.78 16.68 10.70
C ARG A 222 18.18 16.39 10.12
N ILE A 223 19.10 17.33 10.18
CA ILE A 223 20.50 17.14 9.73
C ILE A 223 21.15 15.99 10.52
N LYS A 224 20.99 15.94 11.84
CA LYS A 224 21.52 14.84 12.66
C LYS A 224 20.94 13.48 12.27
N ARG A 225 19.65 13.40 11.95
CA ARG A 225 19.04 12.16 11.46
C ARG A 225 19.60 11.79 10.09
N HIS A 226 19.74 12.77 9.19
CA HIS A 226 20.25 12.58 7.83
C HIS A 226 21.62 11.94 7.87
N ASN A 227 22.53 12.59 8.60
CA ASN A 227 23.90 12.11 8.75
C ASN A 227 23.94 10.72 9.40
N LYS A 228 23.07 10.45 10.38
CA LYS A 228 22.96 9.12 11.00
C LYS A 228 22.56 8.04 9.98
N ILE A 229 21.63 8.33 9.06
CA ILE A 229 21.27 7.37 8.01
C ILE A 229 22.43 7.19 7.03
N CYS A 230 23.09 8.28 6.62
CA CYS A 230 24.29 8.19 5.78
C CYS A 230 25.40 7.34 6.42
N ASP A 231 25.60 7.49 7.73
CA ASP A 231 26.57 6.70 8.49
C ASP A 231 26.19 5.22 8.53
N ILE A 232 24.93 4.88 8.77
CA ILE A 232 24.44 3.49 8.76
C ILE A 232 24.66 2.85 7.38
N LEU A 233 24.32 3.55 6.31
CA LEU A 233 24.51 3.05 4.94
C LEU A 233 26.00 2.87 4.62
N ALA A 234 26.84 3.84 5.01
CA ALA A 234 28.28 3.74 4.82
C ALA A 234 28.90 2.57 5.60
N ASP A 235 28.49 2.36 6.85
CA ASP A 235 28.99 1.24 7.67
C ASP A 235 28.60 -0.11 7.05
N GLU A 236 27.39 -0.23 6.51
CA GLU A 236 26.94 -1.45 5.84
C GLU A 236 27.65 -1.69 4.50
N ALA A 237 27.85 -0.64 3.71
CA ALA A 237 28.63 -0.70 2.47
C ALA A 237 30.08 -1.15 2.76
N LYS A 238 30.68 -0.65 3.84
CA LYS A 238 32.04 -1.00 4.26
C LYS A 238 32.16 -2.48 4.61
N LYS A 239 31.20 -3.04 5.34
CA LYS A 239 31.15 -4.49 5.65
C LYS A 239 31.10 -5.33 4.38
N ASN A 240 30.41 -4.85 3.35
CA ASN A 240 30.27 -5.49 2.05
C ASN A 240 31.43 -5.18 1.08
N LYS A 241 32.51 -4.58 1.59
CA LYS A 241 33.76 -4.25 0.87
C LYS A 241 33.54 -3.26 -0.29
N TRP A 242 32.64 -2.30 -0.11
CA TRP A 242 32.53 -1.14 -1.00
C TRP A 242 33.46 -0.02 -0.52
N GLU A 243 34.04 0.71 -1.47
CA GLU A 243 34.68 1.99 -1.20
C GLU A 243 33.60 3.08 -1.07
N ILE A 244 33.79 4.03 -0.17
CA ILE A 244 32.76 5.00 0.20
C ILE A 244 33.31 6.41 0.10
N GLY A 245 32.68 7.25 -0.73
CA GLY A 245 32.83 8.70 -0.70
C GLY A 245 31.64 9.33 0.02
N LYS A 246 31.90 10.11 1.09
CA LYS A 246 30.88 10.90 1.79
C LYS A 246 30.94 12.36 1.32
N GLU A 247 29.79 12.93 0.96
CA GLU A 247 29.63 14.30 0.44
C GLU A 247 30.68 14.71 -0.61
N PRO A 248 30.98 13.86 -1.62
CA PRO A 248 32.00 14.17 -2.61
C PRO A 248 31.60 15.37 -3.47
N HIS A 249 32.60 16.12 -3.92
CA HIS A 249 32.41 17.31 -4.75
C HIS A 249 32.89 17.02 -6.17
N PHE A 250 31.95 16.91 -7.12
CA PHE A 250 32.29 16.73 -8.53
C PHE A 250 32.04 18.02 -9.30
N ARG A 251 33.03 18.42 -10.09
CA ARG A 251 32.91 19.55 -10.99
C ARG A 251 32.96 19.04 -12.42
N LEU A 252 31.84 19.18 -13.14
CA LEU A 252 31.72 18.75 -14.52
C LEU A 252 32.62 19.64 -15.39
N LYS A 253 33.53 19.02 -16.16
CA LYS A 253 34.53 19.75 -16.96
C LYS A 253 33.89 20.64 -18.02
N ASP A 254 32.77 20.20 -18.58
CA ASP A 254 32.15 20.86 -19.73
C ASP A 254 31.22 22.02 -19.31
N THR A 255 30.51 21.86 -18.19
CA THR A 255 29.50 22.83 -17.72
C THR A 255 29.95 23.64 -16.50
N ASN A 256 31.08 23.29 -15.88
CA ASN A 256 31.56 23.83 -14.61
C ASN A 256 30.56 23.69 -13.45
N GLU A 257 29.56 22.82 -13.59
CA GLU A 257 28.51 22.59 -12.61
C GLU A 257 29.02 21.72 -11.46
N LEU A 258 28.66 22.09 -10.23
CA LEU A 258 29.02 21.38 -9.00
C LEU A 258 27.91 20.39 -8.61
N ARG A 259 28.25 19.10 -8.58
CA ARG A 259 27.38 18.02 -8.11
C ARG A 259 27.89 17.54 -6.75
N LYS A 260 26.97 17.45 -5.78
CA LYS A 260 27.24 17.02 -4.40
C LYS A 260 26.23 15.97 -3.96
N PRO A 261 26.43 14.69 -4.32
CA PRO A 261 25.63 13.62 -3.74
C PRO A 261 26.01 13.40 -2.28
N ASP A 262 25.12 12.79 -1.49
CA ASP A 262 25.42 12.50 -0.08
C ASP A 262 26.44 11.38 0.07
N LEU A 263 26.28 10.32 -0.73
CA LEU A 263 27.15 9.14 -0.72
C LEU A 263 27.41 8.63 -2.14
N ILE A 264 28.62 8.11 -2.33
CA ILE A 264 28.97 7.27 -3.48
C ILE A 264 29.62 6.00 -2.98
N PHE A 265 29.09 4.86 -3.40
CA PHE A 265 29.69 3.56 -3.18
C PHE A 265 30.30 3.06 -4.49
N SER A 266 31.59 2.71 -4.48
CA SER A 266 32.28 2.13 -5.63
C SER A 266 32.81 0.73 -5.33
N LYS A 267 32.64 -0.18 -6.31
CA LYS A 267 33.19 -1.53 -6.24
C LYS A 267 33.38 -2.06 -7.67
N ASP A 268 34.60 -2.52 -7.96
CA ASP A 268 34.99 -3.03 -9.26
C ASP A 268 34.71 -2.03 -10.41
N ARG A 269 33.68 -2.27 -11.23
CA ARG A 269 33.25 -1.40 -12.34
C ARG A 269 31.88 -0.75 -12.10
N GLU A 270 31.37 -0.83 -10.87
CA GLU A 270 30.07 -0.31 -10.50
C GLU A 270 30.22 0.84 -9.49
N ALA A 271 29.36 1.85 -9.66
CA ALA A 271 29.23 2.94 -8.72
C ALA A 271 27.74 3.21 -8.46
N ILE A 272 27.38 3.34 -7.20
CA ILE A 272 26.02 3.67 -6.74
C ILE A 272 26.08 5.06 -6.12
N VAL A 273 25.30 5.98 -6.66
CA VAL A 273 25.13 7.33 -6.11
C VAL A 273 23.86 7.33 -5.27
N ILE A 274 23.96 7.79 -4.02
CA ILE A 274 22.85 7.76 -3.07
C ILE A 274 22.64 9.17 -2.52
N ASP A 275 21.40 9.63 -2.64
CA ASP A 275 20.89 10.88 -2.08
C ASP A 275 19.86 10.51 -1.00
N VAL A 276 20.13 10.88 0.25
CA VAL A 276 19.40 10.44 1.41
C VAL A 276 18.37 11.50 1.78
N THR A 277 17.09 11.12 1.78
CA THR A 277 16.01 12.00 2.21
C THR A 277 15.41 11.52 3.54
N ILE A 278 15.07 12.47 4.43
CA ILE A 278 14.42 12.22 5.74
C ILE A 278 13.16 13.07 5.91
#